data_AF-A0A1I3LJM9-F1
#
_entry.id   AF-A0A1I3LJM9-F1
#
_cell.length_a   1.000
_cell.length_b   1.000
_cell.length_c   1.000
_cell.angle_alpha   90.00
_cell.angle_beta   90.00
_cell.angle_gamma   90.00
#
_symmetry.space_group_name_H-M   'P 1'
#
loop_
_entity.id
_entity.type
_entity.pdbx_description
1 polymer ?
#
loop_
_entity_poly.entity_id
_entity_poly.type
_entity_poly.pdbx_seq_one_letter_code
_entity_poly.pdbx_strand_id
1 'polypeptide(L)'
;MRLWQWALEVYVRPSVAGACLALQDGHGQNVPYLLWAAWRASEGRAADAKAAAQLVKRWDAEVGSPLRAIRRTIKPAWPGIDDGAREDFRNAVKEVELHGEKVLMESLEALSGEPGPALDVFDTLLEAARASGDPPRETALRALSDALS
;
A
#
# COMPACT_ATOMS: atom_id res chain seq x y z
N MET A 1 -12.61 -7.98 -9.74
CA MET A 1 -12.07 -8.80 -8.61
C MET A 1 -11.95 -7.93 -7.36
N ARG A 2 -12.04 -8.48 -6.13
CA ARG A 2 -11.87 -7.66 -4.90
C ARG A 2 -10.44 -7.11 -4.83
N LEU A 3 -10.25 -5.89 -4.35
CA LEU A 3 -8.96 -5.20 -4.31
C LEU A 3 -7.89 -6.03 -3.60
N TRP A 4 -8.20 -6.60 -2.43
CA TRP A 4 -7.24 -7.37 -1.66
C TRP A 4 -6.71 -8.59 -2.44
N GLN A 5 -7.60 -9.31 -3.15
CA GLN A 5 -7.22 -10.46 -3.97
C GLN A 5 -6.33 -10.04 -5.13
N TRP A 6 -6.74 -8.98 -5.84
CA TRP A 6 -5.94 -8.40 -6.92
C TRP A 6 -4.56 -7.95 -6.43
N ALA A 7 -4.50 -7.29 -5.27
CA ALA A 7 -3.26 -6.80 -4.69
C ALA A 7 -2.29 -7.95 -4.39
N LEU A 8 -2.76 -9.05 -3.81
CA LEU A 8 -1.94 -10.24 -3.56
C LEU A 8 -1.41 -10.85 -4.87
N GLU A 9 -2.26 -10.94 -5.90
CA GLU A 9 -1.88 -11.49 -7.21
C GLU A 9 -0.83 -10.65 -7.92
N VAL A 10 -0.92 -9.32 -7.86
CA VAL A 10 0.08 -8.46 -8.51
C VAL A 10 1.36 -8.33 -7.69
N TYR A 11 1.26 -8.31 -6.36
CA TYR A 11 2.40 -8.06 -5.47
C TYR A 11 3.36 -9.24 -5.38
N VAL A 12 2.92 -10.45 -5.71
CA VAL A 12 3.83 -11.62 -5.83
C VAL A 12 4.84 -11.45 -6.97
N ARG A 13 4.58 -10.57 -7.95
CA ARG A 13 5.50 -10.26 -9.05
C ARG A 13 6.69 -9.46 -8.50
N PRO A 14 7.95 -9.95 -8.67
CA PRO A 14 9.13 -9.26 -8.14
C PRO A 14 9.29 -7.82 -8.65
N SER A 15 8.88 -7.55 -9.89
CA SER A 15 8.90 -6.21 -10.49
C SER A 15 7.96 -5.25 -9.76
N VAL A 16 6.73 -5.69 -9.43
CA VAL A 16 5.74 -4.90 -8.69
C VAL A 16 6.21 -4.67 -7.26
N ALA A 17 6.63 -5.73 -6.56
CA ALA A 17 7.14 -5.61 -5.19
C ALA A 17 8.35 -4.66 -5.12
N GLY A 18 9.29 -4.77 -6.06
CA GLY A 18 10.44 -3.87 -6.16
C GLY A 18 10.06 -2.42 -6.39
N ALA A 19 9.12 -2.14 -7.32
CA ALA A 19 8.63 -0.80 -7.58
C ALA A 19 7.91 -0.20 -6.36
N CYS A 20 7.03 -0.96 -5.70
CA CYS A 20 6.36 -0.55 -4.48
C CYS A 20 7.34 -0.26 -3.34
N LEU A 21 8.35 -1.10 -3.13
CA LEU A 21 9.39 -0.88 -2.12
C LEU A 21 10.21 0.38 -2.40
N ALA A 22 10.58 0.64 -3.66
CA ALA A 22 11.28 1.88 -4.03
C ALA A 22 10.44 3.13 -3.71
N LEU A 23 9.13 3.07 -4.00
CA LEU A 23 8.15 4.11 -3.67
C LEU A 23 7.87 4.24 -2.16
N GLN A 24 8.04 3.17 -1.39
CA GLN A 24 7.89 3.21 0.06
C GLN A 24 9.15 3.75 0.75
N ASP A 25 10.30 3.12 0.53
CA ASP A 25 11.52 3.39 1.30
C ASP A 25 12.20 4.69 0.89
N GLY A 26 12.26 4.98 -0.41
CA GLY A 26 12.87 6.24 -0.86
C GLY A 26 11.99 7.45 -0.55
N HIS A 27 10.69 7.22 -0.36
CA HIS A 27 9.70 8.17 -0.81
C HIS A 27 8.43 8.28 0.07
N GLY A 28 8.28 7.42 1.07
CA GLY A 28 7.22 7.48 2.07
C GLY A 28 5.82 7.16 1.55
N GLN A 29 5.68 6.69 0.30
CA GLN A 29 4.37 6.43 -0.27
C GLN A 29 3.75 5.17 0.35
N ASN A 30 2.43 5.22 0.54
CA ASN A 30 1.67 4.12 1.11
C ASN A 30 1.34 3.09 0.02
N VAL A 31 1.95 1.90 0.11
CA VAL A 31 1.80 0.83 -0.88
C VAL A 31 0.34 0.39 -1.07
N PRO A 32 -0.44 0.12 0.00
CA PRO A 32 -1.87 -0.18 -0.15
C PRO A 32 -2.66 0.86 -0.97
N TYR A 33 -2.35 2.15 -0.79
CA TYR A 33 -2.99 3.23 -1.51
C TYR A 33 -2.62 3.28 -2.99
N LEU A 34 -1.35 3.05 -3.34
CA LEU A 34 -0.92 2.98 -4.75
C LEU A 34 -1.49 1.77 -5.48
N LEU A 35 -1.55 0.62 -4.80
CA LEU A 35 -2.19 -0.57 -5.35
C LEU A 35 -3.70 -0.36 -5.52
N TRP A 36 -4.36 0.35 -4.61
CA TRP A 36 -5.75 0.78 -4.82
C TRP A 36 -5.91 1.67 -6.06
N ALA A 37 -5.03 2.66 -6.26
CA ALA A 37 -5.08 3.55 -7.41
C ALA A 37 -4.95 2.77 -8.74
N ALA A 38 -4.04 1.81 -8.80
CA ALA A 38 -3.87 0.94 -9.96
C ALA A 38 -5.06 -0.01 -10.19
N TRP A 39 -5.60 -0.60 -9.11
CA TRP A 39 -6.77 -1.48 -9.20
C TRP A 39 -8.02 -0.73 -9.65
N ARG A 40 -8.28 0.48 -9.13
CA ARG A 40 -9.44 1.27 -9.58
C ARG A 40 -9.31 1.64 -11.06
N ALA A 41 -8.08 1.80 -11.55
CA ALA A 41 -7.82 2.08 -12.96
C ALA A 41 -8.15 0.87 -13.84
N SER A 42 -7.65 -0.32 -13.46
CA SER A 42 -7.91 -1.55 -14.22
C SER A 42 -9.39 -1.94 -14.25
N GLU A 43 -10.14 -1.61 -13.19
CA GLU A 43 -11.60 -1.85 -13.10
C GLU A 43 -12.44 -0.65 -13.56
N GLY A 44 -11.83 0.46 -13.97
CA GLY A 44 -12.53 1.64 -14.47
C GLY A 44 -13.40 2.37 -13.43
N ARG A 45 -13.07 2.25 -12.14
CA ARG A 45 -13.89 2.74 -11.02
C ARG A 45 -13.52 4.17 -10.66
N ALA A 46 -14.49 5.08 -10.73
CA ALA A 46 -14.32 6.45 -10.25
C ALA A 46 -14.16 6.49 -8.72
N ALA A 47 -13.36 7.44 -8.20
CA ALA A 47 -13.22 7.65 -6.76
C ALA A 47 -12.76 9.08 -6.47
N ASP A 48 -13.04 9.57 -5.26
CA ASP A 48 -12.43 10.80 -4.74
C ASP A 48 -11.05 10.47 -4.16
N ALA A 49 -9.99 10.71 -4.95
CA ALA A 49 -8.61 10.47 -4.54
C ALA A 49 -8.20 11.28 -3.30
N LYS A 50 -8.79 12.46 -3.06
CA LYS A 50 -8.47 13.29 -1.90
C LYS A 50 -9.09 12.71 -0.62
N ALA A 51 -10.33 12.23 -0.70
CA ALA A 51 -10.97 11.55 0.43
C ALA A 51 -10.21 10.24 0.77
N ALA A 52 -9.84 9.46 -0.24
CA ALA A 52 -9.01 8.26 -0.06
C ALA A 52 -7.65 8.58 0.57
N ALA A 53 -6.96 9.62 0.10
CA ALA A 53 -5.68 10.07 0.66
C ALA A 53 -5.81 10.48 2.14
N GLN A 54 -6.89 11.17 2.52
CA GLN A 54 -7.14 11.55 3.91
C GLN A 54 -7.36 10.32 4.81
N LEU A 55 -8.13 9.34 4.34
CA LEU A 55 -8.33 8.07 5.05
C LEU A 55 -6.99 7.36 5.27
N VAL A 56 -6.19 7.21 4.21
CA VAL A 56 -4.88 6.53 4.26
C VAL A 56 -3.94 7.24 5.23
N LYS A 57 -3.85 8.58 5.14
CA LYS A 57 -2.97 9.36 6.01
C LYS A 57 -3.32 9.19 7.48
N ARG A 58 -4.61 9.21 7.81
CA ARG A 58 -5.08 9.01 9.19
C ARG A 58 -4.81 7.59 9.66
N TRP A 59 -5.17 6.59 8.86
CA TRP A 59 -4.95 5.18 9.21
C TRP A 59 -3.47 4.84 9.37
N ASP A 60 -2.61 5.31 8.47
CA ASP A 60 -1.18 5.06 8.59
C ASP A 60 -0.60 5.74 9.83
N ALA A 61 -1.00 6.97 10.16
CA ALA A 61 -0.52 7.66 11.36
C ALA A 61 -0.95 6.98 12.67
N GLU A 62 -2.19 6.49 12.75
CA GLU A 62 -2.77 5.92 13.98
C GLU A 62 -2.55 4.40 14.12
N VAL A 63 -2.37 3.67 13.01
CA VAL A 63 -2.32 2.20 12.98
C VAL A 63 -1.11 1.67 12.23
N GLY A 64 -0.97 2.00 10.94
CA GLY A 64 0.04 1.41 10.06
C GLY A 64 1.48 1.68 10.50
N SER A 65 1.85 2.95 10.62
CA SER A 65 3.17 3.39 11.07
C SER A 65 3.51 2.92 12.48
N PRO A 66 2.62 2.99 13.48
CA PRO A 66 2.86 2.40 14.80
C PRO A 66 3.18 0.89 14.77
N LEU A 67 2.41 0.07 14.04
CA LEU A 67 2.68 -1.37 13.92
C LEU A 67 4.02 -1.65 13.24
N ARG A 68 4.31 -0.92 12.15
CA ARG A 68 5.57 -1.01 11.42
C ARG A 68 6.76 -0.61 12.28
N ALA A 69 6.60 0.43 13.11
CA ALA A 69 7.61 0.87 14.06
C ALA A 69 7.91 -0.23 15.09
N ILE A 70 6.88 -0.83 15.70
CA ILE A 70 7.04 -1.97 16.62
C ILE A 70 7.83 -3.10 15.95
N ARG A 71 7.39 -3.55 14.77
CA ARG A 71 8.04 -4.65 14.03
C ARG A 71 9.49 -4.35 13.65
N ARG A 72 9.82 -3.09 13.32
CA ARG A 72 11.19 -2.65 13.01
C ARG A 72 12.05 -2.59 14.29
N THR A 73 11.52 -2.06 15.38
CA THR A 73 12.20 -1.94 16.67
C THR A 73 12.61 -3.30 17.23
N ILE A 74 11.75 -4.31 17.13
CA ILE A 74 12.03 -5.65 17.66
C ILE A 74 12.75 -6.57 16.68
N LYS A 75 13.19 -6.08 15.50
CA LYS A 75 13.95 -6.85 14.50
C LYS A 75 15.38 -7.23 14.93
N PRO A 76 16.20 -6.33 15.51
CA PRO A 76 17.51 -6.72 16.01
C PRO A 76 17.39 -7.58 17.28
N ALA A 77 18.47 -8.31 17.62
CA ALA A 77 18.57 -9.02 18.89
C ALA A 77 18.36 -8.06 20.07
N TRP A 78 17.66 -8.53 21.11
CA TRP A 78 17.30 -7.72 22.27
C TRP A 78 17.86 -8.32 23.55
N PRO A 79 18.75 -7.63 24.29
CA PRO A 79 19.35 -8.18 25.50
C PRO A 79 18.30 -8.62 26.54
N GLY A 80 18.42 -9.86 27.00
CA GLY A 80 17.51 -10.44 28.00
C GLY A 80 16.20 -11.01 27.43
N ILE A 81 16.00 -11.03 26.11
CA ILE A 81 14.87 -11.67 25.44
C ILE A 81 15.40 -12.79 24.54
N ASP A 82 14.77 -13.96 24.61
CA ASP A 82 15.07 -15.07 23.71
C ASP A 82 14.77 -14.71 22.25
N ASP A 83 15.69 -15.05 21.34
CA ASP A 83 15.58 -14.68 19.92
C ASP A 83 14.41 -15.39 19.23
N GLY A 84 14.11 -16.64 19.59
CA GLY A 84 12.99 -17.39 19.03
C GLY A 84 11.66 -16.75 19.41
N ALA A 85 11.46 -16.51 20.70
CA ALA A 85 10.26 -15.84 21.22
C ALA A 85 10.08 -14.42 20.64
N ARG A 86 11.19 -13.68 20.45
CA ARG A 86 11.18 -12.35 19.83
C ARG A 86 10.76 -12.40 18.36
N GLU A 87 11.31 -13.31 17.57
CA GLU A 87 10.94 -13.46 16.16
C GLU A 87 9.51 -13.98 16.00
N ASP A 88 9.04 -14.88 16.85
CA ASP A 88 7.64 -15.34 16.87
C ASP A 88 6.68 -14.18 17.12
N PHE A 89 6.95 -13.35 18.14
CA PHE A 89 6.16 -12.15 18.41
C PHE A 89 6.23 -11.16 17.25
N ARG A 90 7.42 -10.96 16.65
CA ARG A 90 7.61 -10.10 15.49
C ARG A 90 6.80 -10.56 14.28
N ASN A 91 6.70 -11.86 14.06
CA ASN A 91 5.87 -12.44 13.01
C ASN A 91 4.39 -12.24 13.31
N ALA A 92 3.95 -12.41 14.57
CA ALA A 92 2.57 -12.09 14.95
C ALA A 92 2.21 -10.61 14.70
N VAL A 93 3.11 -9.67 15.02
CA VAL A 93 2.92 -8.23 14.71
C VAL A 93 2.85 -8.00 13.19
N LYS A 94 3.66 -8.70 12.39
CA LYS A 94 3.60 -8.62 10.93
C LYS A 94 2.24 -9.08 10.39
N GLU A 95 1.68 -10.18 10.91
CA GLU A 95 0.35 -10.64 10.50
C GLU A 95 -0.74 -9.62 10.86
N VAL A 96 -0.63 -8.96 12.02
CA VAL A 96 -1.53 -7.86 12.40
C VAL A 96 -1.37 -6.65 11.49
N GLU A 97 -0.14 -6.29 11.10
CA GLU A 97 0.13 -5.23 10.10
C GLU A 97 -0.56 -5.56 8.77
N LEU A 98 -0.39 -6.78 8.25
CA LEU A 98 -1.03 -7.22 7.01
C LEU A 98 -2.57 -7.22 7.10
N HIS A 99 -3.12 -7.63 8.24
CA HIS A 99 -4.56 -7.54 8.47
C HIS A 99 -5.06 -6.09 8.48
N GLY A 100 -4.30 -5.18 9.09
CA GLY A 100 -4.59 -3.75 9.06
C GLY A 100 -4.54 -3.16 7.65
N GLU A 101 -3.57 -3.58 6.82
CA GLU A 101 -3.50 -3.20 5.40
C GLU A 101 -4.70 -3.72 4.61
N LYS A 102 -5.15 -4.95 4.88
CA LYS A 102 -6.37 -5.50 4.28
C LYS A 102 -7.61 -4.66 4.63
N VAL A 103 -7.79 -4.30 5.90
CA VAL A 103 -8.92 -3.45 6.34
C VAL A 103 -8.89 -2.09 5.64
N LEU A 104 -7.71 -1.48 5.52
CA LEU A 104 -7.54 -0.23 4.77
C LEU A 104 -7.95 -0.40 3.30
N MET A 105 -7.48 -1.45 2.63
CA MET A 105 -7.81 -1.73 1.23
C MET A 105 -9.31 -1.98 1.05
N GLU A 106 -9.96 -2.77 1.90
CA GLU A 106 -11.41 -3.00 1.82
C GLU A 106 -12.21 -1.70 2.04
N SER A 107 -11.69 -0.79 2.87
CA SER A 107 -12.28 0.55 3.07
C SER A 107 -12.10 1.45 1.83
N LEU A 108 -10.93 1.42 1.19
CA LEU A 108 -10.67 2.13 -0.06
C LEU A 108 -11.50 1.59 -1.22
N GLU A 109 -11.68 0.27 -1.29
CA GLU A 109 -12.58 -0.38 -2.24
C GLU A 109 -14.01 0.14 -2.06
N ALA A 110 -14.50 0.27 -0.82
CA ALA A 110 -15.83 0.82 -0.54
C ALA A 110 -15.99 2.32 -0.90
N LEU A 111 -14.89 3.08 -0.99
CA LEU A 111 -14.89 4.46 -1.50
C LEU A 111 -14.88 4.55 -3.04
N SER A 112 -14.78 3.41 -3.73
CA SER A 112 -14.72 3.34 -5.18
C SER A 112 -16.11 3.10 -5.76
N GLY A 113 -16.42 3.78 -6.85
CA GLY A 113 -17.69 3.63 -7.57
C GLY A 113 -17.81 2.29 -8.30
N GLU A 114 -18.87 2.21 -9.11
CA GLU A 114 -19.13 1.07 -9.96
C GLU A 114 -18.03 0.87 -11.03
N PRO A 115 -17.79 -0.38 -11.47
CA PRO A 115 -16.87 -0.66 -12.56
C PRO A 115 -17.24 0.07 -13.84
N GLY A 116 -16.24 0.40 -14.64
CA GLY A 116 -16.39 1.10 -15.90
C GLY A 116 -15.31 0.72 -16.91
N PRO A 117 -15.18 1.48 -18.00
CA PRO A 117 -14.04 1.35 -18.91
C PRO A 117 -12.73 1.59 -18.14
N ALA A 118 -11.74 0.73 -18.39
CA ALA A 118 -10.42 0.87 -17.77
C ALA A 118 -9.84 2.27 -18.01
N LEU A 119 -9.21 2.82 -16.97
CA LEU A 119 -8.50 4.08 -16.99
C LEU A 119 -7.00 3.81 -17.19
N ASP A 120 -6.24 4.85 -17.53
CA ASP A 120 -4.79 4.76 -17.56
C ASP A 120 -4.21 4.60 -16.14
N VAL A 121 -3.40 3.55 -15.94
CA VAL A 121 -2.84 3.22 -14.64
C VAL A 121 -1.84 4.28 -14.18
N PHE A 122 -1.06 4.87 -15.08
CA PHE A 122 -0.12 5.90 -14.69
C PHE A 122 -0.84 7.18 -14.27
N ASP A 123 -1.84 7.62 -15.01
CA ASP A 123 -2.60 8.84 -14.69
C ASP A 123 -3.31 8.74 -13.35
N THR A 124 -3.87 7.57 -13.02
CA THR A 124 -4.49 7.32 -11.71
C THR A 124 -3.48 7.24 -10.57
N LEU A 125 -2.30 6.64 -10.78
CA LEU A 125 -1.19 6.67 -9.82
C LEU A 125 -0.69 8.11 -9.58
N LEU A 126 -0.60 8.91 -10.64
CA LEU A 126 -0.19 10.31 -10.58
C LEU A 126 -1.22 11.18 -9.83
N GLU A 127 -2.51 10.97 -10.09
CA GLU A 127 -3.60 11.59 -9.35
C GLU A 127 -3.52 11.24 -7.86
N ALA A 128 -3.36 9.96 -7.53
CA ALA A 128 -3.28 9.48 -6.16
C ALA A 128 -2.10 10.10 -5.39
N ALA A 129 -0.91 10.13 -6.01
CA ALA A 129 0.29 10.73 -5.42
C ALA A 129 0.14 12.24 -5.20
N ARG A 130 -0.49 12.95 -6.14
CA ARG A 130 -0.79 14.39 -5.96
C ARG A 130 -1.79 14.62 -4.83
N ALA A 131 -2.79 13.75 -4.69
CA ALA A 131 -3.82 13.85 -3.66
C ALA A 131 -3.28 13.60 -2.24
N SER A 132 -2.22 12.79 -2.07
CA SER A 132 -1.55 12.61 -0.77
C SER A 132 -0.68 13.82 -0.37
N GLY A 133 -0.42 14.74 -1.31
CA GLY A 133 0.44 15.90 -1.11
C GLY A 133 1.93 15.59 -1.31
N ASP A 134 2.26 14.40 -1.81
CA ASP A 134 3.63 14.02 -2.15
C ASP A 134 4.01 14.58 -3.53
N PRO A 135 5.25 15.05 -3.74
CA PRO A 135 5.70 15.37 -5.08
C PRO A 135 5.63 14.10 -5.93
N PRO A 136 4.92 14.13 -7.07
CA PRO A 136 4.72 12.94 -7.86
C PRO A 136 6.07 12.50 -8.43
N ARG A 137 6.54 11.34 -7.98
CA ARG A 137 7.83 10.78 -8.40
C ARG A 137 7.59 10.02 -9.68
N GLU A 138 7.34 10.77 -10.75
CA GLU A 138 6.79 10.26 -12.01
C GLU A 138 7.56 9.07 -12.56
N THR A 139 8.90 9.09 -12.53
CA THR A 139 9.71 7.94 -12.96
C THR A 139 9.44 6.67 -12.15
N ALA A 140 9.30 6.78 -10.83
CA ALA A 140 9.01 5.64 -9.96
C ALA A 140 7.56 5.16 -10.12
N LEU A 141 6.61 6.09 -10.29
CA LEU A 141 5.21 5.76 -10.60
C LEU A 141 5.08 5.10 -11.96
N ARG A 142 5.87 5.53 -12.96
CA ARG A 142 5.94 4.90 -14.28
C ARG A 142 6.45 3.47 -14.17
N ALA A 143 7.53 3.25 -13.43
CA ALA A 143 8.06 1.91 -13.20
C ALA A 143 7.03 0.96 -12.56
N LEU A 144 6.20 1.47 -11.64
CA LEU A 144 5.09 0.70 -11.08
C LEU A 144 4.00 0.42 -12.13
N SER A 145 3.60 1.42 -12.91
CA SER A 145 2.63 1.25 -14.02
C SER A 145 3.10 0.21 -15.04
N ASP A 146 4.36 0.26 -15.45
CA ASP A 146 4.95 -0.67 -16.41
C ASP A 146 5.04 -2.09 -15.82
N ALA A 147 5.36 -2.21 -14.53
CA ALA A 147 5.40 -3.50 -13.84
C ALA A 147 4.00 -4.14 -13.65
N LEU A 148 2.95 -3.31 -13.69
CA LEU A 148 1.57 -3.75 -13.52
C LEU A 148 0.91 -4.21 -14.83
N SER A 149 1.43 -3.75 -15.97
CA SER A 149 1.03 -4.17 -17.33
C SER A 149 1.37 -5.62 -17.61
#